data_AF-A0A6C0KVV6-F1
#
_entry.id   AF-A0A6C0KVV6-F1
#
_cell.length_a   1.000
_cell.length_b   1.000
_cell.length_c   1.000
_cell.angle_alpha   90.00
_cell.angle_beta   90.00
_cell.angle_gamma   90.00
#
_symmetry.space_group_name_H-M   'P 1'
#
loop_
_entity.id
_entity.type
_entity.pdbx_description
1 polymer ?
#
loop_
_entity_poly.entity_id
_entity_poly.type
_entity_poly.pdbx_seq_one_letter_code
_entity_poly.pdbx_strand_id
1 'polypeptide(L)'
;MWPSWLSVDSTADGVFRFIAIMFVAFLIISYSSLFEQEYSEKLTSLYIYPWWRILLVLLVLSSAMWCPRVGLLVAFAVFFYLSDMNTLITPIANL
;
A
#
# COMPACT_ATOMS: atom_id res chain seq x y z
N MET A 1 -14.23 26.92 -9.36
CA MET A 1 -14.92 25.61 -9.28
C MET A 1 -13.94 24.62 -8.68
N TRP A 2 -14.15 24.23 -7.42
CA TRP A 2 -13.36 23.15 -6.84
C TRP A 2 -13.72 21.84 -7.57
N PRO A 3 -12.77 20.96 -7.87
CA PRO A 3 -13.10 19.77 -8.63
C PRO A 3 -14.01 18.86 -7.80
N SER A 4 -15.12 18.40 -8.38
CA SER A 4 -16.09 17.51 -7.71
C SER A 4 -15.49 16.14 -7.34
N TRP A 5 -14.34 15.78 -7.89
CA TRP A 5 -13.58 14.61 -7.44
C TRP A 5 -12.81 14.85 -6.14
N LEU A 6 -12.61 16.10 -5.72
CA LEU A 6 -11.95 16.49 -4.47
C LEU A 6 -12.95 16.98 -3.41
N SER A 7 -14.26 16.94 -3.67
CA SER A 7 -15.24 17.27 -2.64
C SER A 7 -15.29 16.16 -1.60
N VAL A 8 -15.01 16.52 -0.36
CA VAL A 8 -15.25 15.66 0.80
C VAL A 8 -16.77 15.69 1.03
N ASP A 9 -17.47 14.67 0.53
CA ASP A 9 -18.87 14.48 0.90
C ASP A 9 -18.92 14.30 2.42
N SER A 10 -19.76 15.10 3.11
CA SER A 10 -19.93 15.08 4.57
C SER A 10 -20.64 13.82 5.10
N THR A 11 -20.66 12.76 4.28
CA THR A 11 -21.15 11.44 4.65
C THR A 11 -20.06 10.70 5.41
N ALA A 12 -20.44 9.84 6.37
CA ALA A 12 -19.48 9.07 7.16
C ALA A 12 -18.51 8.27 6.27
N ASP A 13 -18.98 7.72 5.15
CA ASP A 13 -18.16 7.01 4.16
C ASP A 13 -17.11 7.92 3.49
N GLY A 14 -17.43 9.19 3.21
CA GLY A 14 -16.47 10.17 2.69
C GLY A 14 -15.31 10.43 3.66
N VAL A 15 -15.61 10.52 4.96
CA VAL A 15 -14.60 10.69 6.02
C VAL A 15 -13.71 9.46 6.13
N PHE A 16 -14.29 8.25 6.13
CA PHE A 16 -13.49 7.02 6.20
C PHE A 16 -12.57 6.84 4.99
N ARG A 17 -13.03 7.17 3.79
CA ARG A 17 -12.20 7.16 2.58
C ARG A 17 -11.04 8.14 2.68
N PHE A 18 -11.27 9.35 3.19
CA PHE A 18 -10.21 10.34 3.37
C PHE A 18 -9.15 9.87 4.38
N ILE A 19 -9.60 9.31 5.52
CA ILE A 19 -8.69 8.75 6.53
C ILE A 19 -7.87 7.60 5.93
N ALA A 20 -8.50 6.69 5.18
CA ALA A 20 -7.80 5.59 4.53
C ALA A 20 -6.75 6.08 3.51
N ILE A 21 -7.10 7.08 2.71
CA ILE A 21 -6.16 7.73 1.76
C ILE A 21 -4.96 8.31 2.51
N MET A 22 -5.21 9.10 3.55
CA MET A 22 -4.15 9.73 4.34
C MET A 22 -3.25 8.69 5.01
N PHE A 23 -3.84 7.63 5.56
CA PHE A 23 -3.11 6.55 6.20
C PHE A 23 -2.20 5.80 5.22
N VAL A 24 -2.75 5.39 4.06
CA VAL A 24 -1.96 4.66 3.05
C VAL A 24 -0.89 5.57 2.44
N ALA A 25 -1.20 6.84 2.18
CA ALA A 25 -0.23 7.81 1.70
C ALA A 25 0.92 8.01 2.70
N PHE A 26 0.61 8.11 4.00
CA PHE A 26 1.62 8.18 5.04
C PHE A 26 2.51 6.93 5.05
N LEU A 27 1.93 5.72 4.96
CA LEU A 27 2.70 4.48 4.89
C LEU A 27 3.65 4.46 3.69
N ILE A 28 3.16 4.82 2.50
CA ILE A 28 4.01 4.88 1.29
C ILE A 28 5.16 5.87 1.53
N ILE A 29 4.87 7.07 2.04
CA ILE A 29 5.93 8.06 2.27
C ILE A 29 6.93 7.56 3.31
N SER A 30 6.48 7.02 4.45
CA SER A 30 7.38 6.53 5.51
C SER A 30 8.27 5.39 5.04
N TYR A 31 7.70 4.37 4.39
CA TYR A 31 8.46 3.19 3.96
C TYR A 31 9.23 3.41 2.65
N SER A 32 8.77 4.31 1.77
CA SER A 32 9.46 4.57 0.48
C SER A 32 10.45 5.74 0.52
N SER A 33 10.38 6.64 1.51
CA SER A 33 11.35 7.75 1.63
C SER A 33 12.64 7.34 2.35
N LEU A 34 12.57 6.37 3.26
CA LEU A 34 13.71 5.87 4.02
C LEU A 34 14.14 4.52 3.44
N PHE A 35 15.00 4.56 2.43
CA PHE A 35 15.57 3.37 1.75
C PHE A 35 16.26 2.37 2.71
N GLU A 36 16.61 2.79 3.92
CA GLU A 36 17.28 1.96 4.92
C GLU A 36 16.35 1.48 6.06
N GLN A 37 15.06 1.82 6.02
CA GLN A 37 14.15 1.37 7.06
C GLN A 37 13.74 -0.08 6.81
N GLU A 38 14.40 -0.99 7.52
CA GLU A 38 14.05 -2.41 7.50
C GLU A 38 12.56 -2.61 7.82
N TYR A 39 11.87 -3.36 6.97
CA TYR A 39 10.52 -3.81 7.31
C TYR A 39 10.60 -4.66 8.56
N SER A 40 9.56 -4.55 9.41
CA SER A 40 9.45 -5.40 10.59
C SER A 40 9.65 -6.87 10.24
N GLU A 41 10.39 -7.60 11.08
CA GLU A 41 10.64 -9.05 10.94
C GLU A 41 9.36 -9.87 10.68
N LYS A 42 8.21 -9.39 11.18
CA LYS A 42 6.91 -10.01 10.91
C LYS A 42 6.50 -9.88 9.44
N LEU A 43 6.68 -8.70 8.82
CA LEU A 43 6.35 -8.50 7.41
C LEU A 43 7.29 -9.27 6.49
N THR A 44 8.58 -9.35 6.84
CA THR A 44 9.57 -10.10 6.05
C THR A 44 9.34 -11.60 6.14
N SER A 45 9.05 -12.14 7.33
CA SER A 45 8.70 -13.56 7.49
C SER A 45 7.40 -13.94 6.79
N LEU A 46 6.41 -13.04 6.75
CA LEU A 46 5.15 -13.27 6.02
C LEU A 46 5.36 -13.36 4.50
N TYR A 47 6.34 -12.64 3.94
CA TYR A 47 6.63 -12.65 2.50
C TYR A 47 6.96 -14.04 1.96
N ILE A 48 7.56 -14.90 2.79
CA ILE A 48 7.96 -16.27 2.43
C ILE A 48 6.73 -17.14 2.12
N TYR A 49 5.59 -16.86 2.76
CA TYR A 49 4.40 -17.69 2.63
C TYR A 49 3.58 -17.30 1.37
N PRO A 50 3.22 -18.26 0.50
CA PRO A 50 2.48 -17.98 -0.73
C PRO A 50 1.06 -17.44 -0.44
N TRP A 51 0.46 -17.85 0.67
CA TRP A 51 -0.85 -17.37 1.12
C TRP A 51 -0.86 -15.86 1.41
N TRP A 52 0.27 -15.29 1.81
CA TRP A 52 0.38 -13.86 2.03
C TRP A 52 0.14 -13.06 0.74
N ARG A 53 0.64 -13.54 -0.40
CA ARG A 53 0.42 -12.90 -1.70
C ARG A 53 -1.06 -12.88 -2.07
N ILE A 54 -1.80 -13.95 -1.76
CA ILE A 54 -3.24 -14.03 -2.00
C ILE A 54 -3.98 -13.00 -1.12
N LEU A 55 -3.59 -12.87 0.15
CA LEU A 55 -4.17 -11.86 1.04
C LEU A 55 -3.93 -10.43 0.53
N LEU A 56 -2.75 -10.13 0.01
CA LEU A 56 -2.45 -8.83 -0.60
C LEU A 56 -3.32 -8.57 -1.84
N VAL A 57 -3.54 -9.57 -2.69
CA VAL A 57 -4.44 -9.44 -3.85
C VAL A 57 -5.88 -9.18 -3.39
N LEU A 58 -6.39 -9.93 -2.41
CA LEU A 58 -7.72 -9.72 -1.85
C LEU A 58 -7.85 -8.33 -1.21
N LEU A 59 -6.80 -7.83 -0.56
CA LEU A 59 -6.74 -6.48 -0.02
C LEU A 59 -6.87 -5.42 -1.12
N VAL A 60 -6.13 -5.57 -2.23
CA VAL A 60 -6.23 -4.65 -3.38
C VAL A 60 -7.63 -4.70 -4.00
N LEU A 61 -8.19 -5.89 -4.20
CA LEU A 61 -9.53 -6.04 -4.78
C LEU A 61 -10.62 -5.45 -3.89
N SER A 62 -10.59 -5.75 -2.59
CA SER A 62 -11.58 -5.23 -1.63
C SER A 62 -11.51 -3.70 -1.50
N SER A 63 -10.30 -3.12 -1.45
CA SER A 63 -10.12 -1.67 -1.42
C SER A 63 -10.55 -1.00 -2.72
N ALA A 64 -10.27 -1.60 -3.89
CA ALA A 64 -10.71 -1.09 -5.18
C ALA A 64 -12.24 -1.14 -5.37
N MET A 65 -12.90 -2.20 -4.88
CA MET A 65 -14.36 -2.32 -4.89
C MET A 65 -15.03 -1.29 -3.96
N TRP A 66 -14.42 -0.96 -2.82
CA TRP A 66 -14.97 0.05 -1.89
C TRP A 66 -14.78 1.48 -2.41
N CYS A 67 -13.57 1.84 -2.82
CA CYS A 67 -13.28 3.16 -3.38
C CYS A 67 -12.10 3.07 -4.35
N PRO A 68 -12.28 3.35 -5.65
CA PRO A 68 -11.20 3.25 -6.65
C PRO A 68 -9.93 4.03 -6.28
N ARG A 69 -10.08 5.16 -5.58
CA ARG A 69 -8.94 6.00 -5.13
C ARG A 69 -8.12 5.33 -4.03
N VAL A 70 -8.81 4.71 -3.06
CA VAL A 70 -8.15 3.95 -1.98
C VAL A 70 -7.48 2.72 -2.59
N GLY A 71 -8.18 2.00 -3.46
CA GLY A 71 -7.63 0.83 -4.15
C GLY A 71 -6.36 1.13 -4.94
N LEU A 72 -6.30 2.27 -5.64
CA LEU A 72 -5.10 2.70 -6.35
C LEU A 72 -3.92 2.92 -5.40
N LEU A 73 -4.12 3.65 -4.29
CA LEU A 73 -3.05 3.85 -3.30
C LEU A 73 -2.60 2.54 -2.64
N VAL A 74 -3.54 1.66 -2.29
CA VAL A 74 -3.24 0.34 -1.73
C VAL A 74 -2.45 -0.50 -2.73
N ALA A 75 -2.81 -0.47 -4.02
CA ALA A 75 -2.07 -1.16 -5.07
C ALA A 75 -0.63 -0.64 -5.19
N PHE A 76 -0.42 0.68 -5.11
CA PHE A 76 0.93 1.26 -5.07
C PHE A 76 1.72 0.82 -3.84
N ALA A 77 1.12 0.83 -2.66
CA ALA A 77 1.77 0.38 -1.43
C ALA A 77 2.18 -1.11 -1.52
N VAL A 78 1.29 -1.97 -2.03
CA VAL A 78 1.56 -3.40 -2.23
C VAL A 78 2.66 -3.61 -3.28
N PHE A 79 2.65 -2.84 -4.37
CA PHE A 79 3.68 -2.90 -5.39
C PHE A 79 5.07 -2.57 -4.82
N PHE A 80 5.19 -1.46 -4.07
CA PHE A 80 6.45 -1.09 -3.43
C PHE A 80 6.92 -2.17 -2.45
N TYR A 81 6.04 -2.67 -1.59
CA TYR A 81 6.38 -3.75 -0.66
C TYR A 81 6.92 -5.01 -1.38
N LEU A 82 6.25 -5.47 -2.45
CA LEU A 82 6.71 -6.66 -3.18
C LEU A 82 8.01 -6.40 -3.94
N SER A 83 8.17 -5.22 -4.53
CA SER A 83 9.39 -4.83 -5.26
C SER A 83 10.59 -4.76 -4.32
N ASP A 84 10.40 -4.20 -3.14
CA ASP A 84 11.44 -4.02 -2.14
C ASP A 84 11.87 -5.37 -1.54
N MET A 85 10.91 -6.21 -1.15
CA MET A 85 11.20 -7.59 -0.71
C MET A 85 11.94 -8.39 -1.79
N ASN A 86 11.55 -8.27 -3.05
CA ASN A 86 12.25 -8.96 -4.13
C ASN A 86 13.69 -8.48 -4.28
N THR A 87 13.92 -7.16 -4.16
CA THR A 87 15.25 -6.56 -4.24
C THR A 87 16.15 -6.98 -3.07
N LEU A 88 15.60 -7.05 -1.85
CA LEU A 88 16.34 -7.46 -0.65
C LEU A 88 16.73 -8.96 -0.66
N ILE A 89 15.93 -9.82 -1.30
CA ILE A 89 16.19 -11.26 -1.38
C ILE A 89 17.14 -11.61 -2.52
N THR A 90 17.22 -10.77 -3.56
CA THR A 90 18.24 -10.88 -4.62
C THR A 90 19.29 -9.79 -4.41
N PRO A 91 20.27 -9.97 -3.50
CA PRO A 91 21.39 -9.06 -3.44
C PRO A 91 22.05 -9.09 -4.82
N ILE A 92 22.28 -7.90 -5.38
CA ILE A 92 22.94 -7.71 -6.67
C ILE A 92 24.10 -8.69 -6.77
N ALA A 93 23.92 -9.75 -7.56
CA ALA A 93 24.95 -10.73 -7.81
C ALA A 93 26.00 -10.04 -8.68
N ASN A 94 27.06 -9.55 -8.03
CA ASN A 94 28.34 -9.14 -8.59
C ASN A 94 28.28 -8.14 -9.75
N LEU A 95 28.56 -6.87 -9.44
CA LEU A 95 29.34 -6.00 -10.32
C LEU A 95 30.73 -5.84 -9.70
#